data_AF-A0A2U2RQ78-F1
#
_entry.id   AF-A0A2U2RQ78-F1
#
_cell.length_a   1.000
_cell.length_b   1.000
_cell.length_c   1.000
_cell.angle_alpha   90.00
_cell.angle_beta   90.00
_cell.angle_gamma   90.00
#
_symmetry.space_group_name_H-M   'P 1'
#
loop_
_entity.id
_entity.type
_entity.pdbx_description
1 polymer ?
#
loop_
_entity_poly.entity_id
_entity_poly.type
_entity_poly.pdbx_seq_one_letter_code
_entity_poly.pdbx_strand_id
1 'polypeptide(L)'
;MHPFADDNGRTGRQILNMMLMQAGYEPIAIRHDAGSTYAGRLEQWQAYGNPVPLACMVADCVVREQCRIGKIVSDIRRGHPIAGHARGIRE
;
A
#
# COMPACT_ATOMS: atom_id res chain seq x y z
N MET A 1 -11.35 -9.71 15.24
CA MET A 1 -10.58 -10.98 15.37
C MET A 1 -9.10 -10.64 15.43
N HIS A 2 -8.37 -11.15 16.43
CA HIS A 2 -6.92 -10.96 16.64
C HIS A 2 -6.31 -12.33 17.02
N PRO A 3 -6.23 -13.27 16.06
CA PRO A 3 -5.99 -14.68 16.37
C PRO A 3 -4.54 -15.02 16.76
N PHE A 4 -3.57 -14.15 16.47
CA PHE A 4 -2.17 -14.37 16.78
C PHE A 4 -1.74 -13.57 18.01
N ALA A 5 -0.69 -14.03 18.71
CA ALA A 5 -0.14 -13.33 19.88
C ALA A 5 0.50 -11.97 19.53
N ASP A 6 1.04 -11.85 18.32
CA ASP A 6 1.55 -10.60 17.76
C ASP A 6 1.33 -10.61 16.23
N ASP A 7 1.64 -9.51 15.55
CA ASP A 7 1.73 -9.42 14.09
C ASP A 7 0.45 -9.53 13.27
N ASN A 8 -0.70 -9.49 13.92
CA ASN A 8 -2.00 -9.44 13.26
C ASN A 8 -2.09 -8.30 12.22
N GLY A 9 -1.47 -7.15 12.48
CA GLY A 9 -1.39 -6.05 11.53
C GLY A 9 -0.55 -6.35 10.29
N ARG A 10 0.59 -7.06 10.45
CA ARG A 10 1.43 -7.50 9.33
C ARG A 10 0.68 -8.54 8.49
N THR A 11 0.15 -9.58 9.15
CA THR A 11 -0.61 -10.65 8.49
C THR A 11 -1.85 -10.11 7.77
N GLY A 12 -2.60 -9.21 8.38
CA GLY A 12 -3.77 -8.59 7.77
C GLY A 12 -3.45 -7.83 6.47
N ARG A 13 -2.33 -7.10 6.44
CA ARG A 13 -1.87 -6.43 5.21
C ARG A 13 -1.42 -7.42 4.14
N GLN A 14 -0.79 -8.52 4.52
CA GLN A 14 -0.42 -9.56 3.55
C GLN A 14 -1.65 -10.24 2.95
N ILE A 15 -2.67 -10.54 3.76
CA ILE A 15 -3.95 -11.07 3.29
C ILE A 15 -4.64 -10.08 2.35
N LEU A 16 -4.66 -8.78 2.70
CA LEU A 16 -5.20 -7.73 1.83
C LEU A 16 -4.48 -7.73 0.46
N ASN A 17 -3.15 -7.75 0.45
CA ASN A 17 -2.39 -7.79 -0.80
C ASN A 17 -2.63 -9.09 -1.58
N MET A 18 -2.78 -10.23 -0.91
CA MET A 18 -3.17 -11.48 -1.57
C MET A 18 -4.52 -11.36 -2.26
N MET A 19 -5.53 -10.78 -1.59
CA MET A 19 -6.86 -10.56 -2.18
C MET A 19 -6.81 -9.60 -3.38
N LEU A 20 -6.01 -8.53 -3.31
CA LEU A 20 -5.80 -7.61 -4.43
C LEU A 20 -5.18 -8.33 -5.63
N MET A 21 -4.14 -9.14 -5.40
CA MET A 21 -3.48 -9.93 -6.45
C MET A 21 -4.43 -10.96 -7.08
N GLN A 22 -5.26 -11.64 -6.27
CA GLN A 22 -6.28 -12.55 -6.79
C GLN A 22 -7.32 -11.85 -7.67
N ALA A 23 -7.58 -10.56 -7.43
CA ALA A 23 -8.45 -9.72 -8.24
C ALA A 23 -7.73 -9.04 -9.43
N GLY A 24 -6.44 -9.32 -9.65
CA GLY A 24 -5.66 -8.75 -10.76
C GLY A 24 -5.07 -7.37 -10.49
N TYR A 25 -5.08 -6.90 -9.24
CA TYR A 25 -4.41 -5.67 -8.82
C TYR A 25 -2.99 -5.95 -8.31
N GLU A 26 -2.10 -4.99 -8.51
CA GLU A 26 -0.77 -5.03 -7.92
C GLU A 26 -0.82 -4.86 -6.39
N PRO A 27 0.11 -5.48 -5.64
CA PRO A 27 0.17 -5.34 -4.20
C PRO A 27 0.49 -3.89 -3.82
N ILE A 28 -0.15 -3.40 -2.75
CA ILE A 28 0.00 -2.02 -2.32
C ILE A 28 0.94 -1.88 -1.12
N ALA A 29 1.64 -0.75 -1.08
CA ALA A 29 2.42 -0.33 0.07
C ALA A 29 1.62 0.70 0.89
N ILE A 30 1.02 0.23 1.98
CA ILE A 30 0.40 1.12 2.98
C ILE A 30 1.52 1.66 3.86
N ARG A 31 1.93 2.91 3.62
CA ARG A 31 2.98 3.58 4.39
C ARG A 31 2.53 3.75 5.83
N HIS A 32 3.43 3.45 6.76
CA HIS A 32 3.33 3.88 8.15
C HIS A 32 3.81 5.33 8.21
N ASP A 33 2.94 6.28 7.91
CA ASP A 33 3.23 7.69 8.15
C ASP A 33 2.71 8.12 9.52
N ALA A 34 3.36 9.12 10.11
CA ALA A 34 3.00 9.64 11.42
C ALA A 34 1.61 10.34 11.46
N GLY A 35 0.92 10.44 10.31
CA GLY A 35 -0.30 11.24 10.15
C GLY A 35 -1.45 10.57 9.39
N SER A 36 -1.27 9.44 8.72
CA SER A 36 -2.37 8.64 8.16
C SER A 36 -2.50 7.37 9.00
N THR A 37 -3.40 7.44 9.98
CA THR A 37 -3.65 6.36 10.91
C THR A 37 -4.42 5.27 10.16
N TYR A 38 -3.72 4.41 9.39
CA TYR A 38 -4.26 3.13 8.96
C TYR A 38 -5.04 2.46 10.11
N ALA A 39 -4.47 2.52 11.32
CA ALA A 39 -5.09 2.11 12.56
C ALA A 39 -6.41 2.85 12.87
N GLY A 40 -6.46 4.17 12.73
CA GLY A 40 -7.67 4.98 12.98
C GLY A 40 -8.74 4.78 11.91
N ARG A 41 -8.36 4.61 10.64
CA ARG A 41 -9.30 4.24 9.56
C ARG A 41 -9.85 2.82 9.76
N LEU A 42 -9.01 1.91 10.25
CA LEU A 42 -9.43 0.56 10.63
C LEU A 42 -10.34 0.59 11.86
N GLU A 43 -10.05 1.43 12.85
CA GLU A 43 -10.89 1.67 14.02
C GLU A 43 -12.26 2.24 13.62
N GLN A 44 -12.31 3.17 12.67
CA GLN A 44 -13.59 3.68 12.13
C GLN A 44 -14.50 2.56 11.63
N TRP A 45 -13.92 1.52 11.04
CA TRP A 45 -14.68 0.35 10.64
C TRP A 45 -15.01 -0.56 11.83
N GLN A 46 -14.03 -0.87 12.68
CA GLN A 46 -14.19 -1.84 13.76
C GLN A 46 -15.12 -1.36 14.88
N ALA A 47 -15.00 -0.09 15.27
CA ALA A 47 -15.74 0.49 16.39
C ALA A 47 -17.07 1.12 15.94
N TYR A 48 -17.11 1.71 14.73
CA TYR A 48 -18.26 2.49 14.27
C TYR A 48 -18.92 1.91 13.01
N GLY A 49 -18.45 0.77 12.49
CA GLY A 49 -19.04 0.11 11.33
C GLY A 49 -18.86 0.87 10.02
N ASN A 50 -17.99 1.90 9.96
CA ASN A 50 -17.78 2.71 8.78
C ASN A 50 -16.53 2.26 7.98
N PRO A 51 -16.69 1.51 6.88
CA PRO A 51 -15.56 1.03 6.09
C PRO A 51 -14.98 2.08 5.14
N VAL A 52 -15.71 3.17 4.88
CA VAL A 52 -15.40 4.14 3.81
C VAL A 52 -13.99 4.73 3.96
N PRO A 53 -13.53 5.18 5.15
CA PRO A 53 -12.20 5.75 5.29
C PRO A 53 -11.08 4.77 4.92
N LEU A 54 -11.23 3.50 5.31
CA LEU A 54 -10.24 2.47 5.00
C LEU A 54 -10.26 2.11 3.51
N ALA A 55 -11.45 1.94 2.92
CA ALA A 55 -11.62 1.63 1.51
C ALA A 55 -11.03 2.71 0.61
N CYS A 56 -11.30 3.99 0.89
CA CYS A 56 -10.72 5.11 0.14
C CYS A 56 -9.19 5.11 0.21
N MET A 57 -8.61 4.88 1.39
CA MET A 57 -7.16 4.81 1.54
C MET A 57 -6.56 3.64 0.73
N VAL A 58 -7.20 2.47 0.71
CA VAL A 58 -6.76 1.34 -0.11
C VAL A 58 -6.81 1.70 -1.60
N ALA A 59 -7.91 2.30 -2.05
CA ALA A 59 -8.06 2.76 -3.43
C ALA A 59 -6.97 3.77 -3.83
N ASP A 60 -6.67 4.75 -2.97
CA ASP A 60 -5.59 5.72 -3.20
C ASP A 60 -4.23 5.05 -3.35
N CYS A 61 -3.97 3.99 -2.56
CA CYS A 61 -2.73 3.23 -2.67
C CYS A 61 -2.66 2.44 -3.98
N VAL A 62 -3.77 1.83 -4.42
CA VAL A 62 -3.85 1.14 -5.72
C VAL A 62 -3.56 2.11 -6.86
N VAL A 63 -4.23 3.27 -6.89
CA VAL A 63 -4.01 4.30 -7.91
C VAL A 63 -2.54 4.74 -7.92
N ARG A 64 -1.95 4.98 -6.75
CA ARG A 64 -0.55 5.39 -6.62
C ARG A 64 0.42 4.35 -7.21
N GLU A 65 0.22 3.07 -6.89
CA GLU A 65 1.08 2.00 -7.42
C GLU A 65 0.91 1.83 -8.92
N GLN A 66 -0.32 1.90 -9.45
CA GLN A 66 -0.55 1.88 -10.90
C GLN A 66 0.12 3.07 -11.60
N CYS A 67 0.00 4.28 -11.07
CA CYS A 67 0.70 5.46 -11.60
C CYS A 67 2.22 5.28 -11.57
N ARG A 68 2.78 4.68 -10.50
CA ARG A 68 4.22 4.42 -10.37
C ARG A 68 4.70 3.46 -11.45
N ILE A 69 3.98 2.36 -11.67
CA ILE A 69 4.29 1.39 -12.73
C ILE A 69 4.16 2.03 -14.11
N GLY A 70 3.07 2.78 -14.34
CA GLY A 70 2.86 3.51 -15.58
C GLY A 70 4.02 4.46 -15.90
N LYS A 71 4.54 5.17 -14.89
CA LYS A 71 5.73 6.02 -15.03
C LYS A 71 6.96 5.22 -15.44
N ILE A 72 7.25 4.11 -14.74
CA ILE A 72 8.40 3.24 -15.06
C ILE A 72 8.32 2.74 -16.50
N VAL A 73 7.16 2.20 -16.91
CA VAL A 73 6.94 1.72 -18.28
C VAL A 73 7.11 2.84 -19.30
N SER A 74 6.61 4.03 -18.99
CA SER A 74 6.69 5.19 -19.86
C SER A 74 8.12 5.71 -20.01
N ASP A 75 8.91 5.71 -18.93
CA ASP A 75 10.32 6.09 -18.94
C ASP A 75 11.16 5.11 -19.77
N ILE A 76 10.93 3.79 -19.59
CA ILE A 76 11.57 2.74 -20.41
C ILE A 76 11.27 2.95 -21.90
N ARG A 77 10.00 3.20 -22.27
CA ARG A 77 9.60 3.43 -23.66
C ARG A 77 10.23 4.67 -24.29
N ARG A 78 10.58 5.68 -23.49
CA ARG A 78 11.23 6.92 -23.95
C ARG A 78 12.75 6.86 -23.90
N GLY A 79 13.35 5.75 -23.45
CA GLY A 79 14.79 5.63 -23.27
C GLY A 79 15.33 6.48 -22.11
N HIS A 80 14.47 6.91 -21.18
CA HIS A 80 14.92 7.60 -19.98
C HIS A 80 15.58 6.59 -19.03
N PRO A 81 16.66 6.98 -18.32
CA PRO A 81 17.21 6.14 -17.28
C PRO A 81 16.13 5.87 -16.23
N ILE A 82 15.90 4.60 -15.94
CA ILE A 82 15.06 4.16 -14.82
C ILE A 82 15.67 4.77 -13.56
N ALA A 83 14.91 5.64 -12.88
CA ALA A 83 15.36 6.34 -11.68
C ALA A 83 15.66 5.31 -10.55
N GLY A 84 16.88 4.80 -10.55
CA GLY A 84 17.44 3.93 -9.54
C GLY A 84 17.89 4.73 -8.33
N HIS A 85 17.76 4.10 -7.17
CA HIS A 85 18.07 4.60 -5.84
C HIS A 85 19.57 4.97 -5.70
N ALA A 86 20.02 6.09 -6.23
CA ALA A 86 21.31 6.68 -5.87
C ALA A 86 21.16 7.50 -4.58
N ARG A 87 21.00 6.83 -3.44
CA ARG A 87 21.26 7.44 -2.12
C ARG A 87 22.39 6.69 -1.42
N GLY A 88 23.59 7.23 -1.65
CA GLY A 88 24.69 7.29 -0.67
C GLY A 88 25.21 5.97 -0.12
N ILE A 89 26.15 5.35 -0.85
CA ILE A 89 27.36 4.85 -0.18
C ILE A 89 28.27 6.07 -0.12
N ARG A 90 28.36 6.70 1.04
CA ARG A 90 29.49 7.58 1.37
C ARG A 90 30.31 6.82 2.40
N GLU A 91 31.59 6.67 2.07
CA GLU A 91 32.68 6.22 2.92
C GLU A 91 32.77 7.03 4.23
#